data_AF-A0A538FQT1-F1
#
_entry.id   AF-A0A538FQT1-F1
#
_cell.length_a   1.000
_cell.length_b   1.000
_cell.length_c   1.000
_cell.angle_alpha   90.00
_cell.angle_beta   90.00
_cell.angle_gamma   90.00
#
_symmetry.space_group_name_H-M   'P 1'
#
loop_
_entity.id
_entity.type
_entity.pdbx_description
1 polymer ?
#
loop_
_entity_poly.entity_id
_entity_poly.type
_entity_poly.pdbx_seq_one_letter_code
_entity_poly.pdbx_strand_id
1 'polypeptide(L)' 'MKLRHVRILLVSQMYPGDSEPDYGVFVRGLEQALTARGHTIERAVLTSRQGGKAKYARLASRS' A
#
# COMPACT_ATOMS: atom_id res chain seq x y z
N MET A 1 -8.19 -18.95 -19.20
CA MET A 1 -6.79 -19.07 -18.75
C MET A 1 -6.76 -18.98 -17.22
N LYS A 2 -6.49 -20.08 -16.48
CA LYS A 2 -6.26 -20.00 -15.03
C LYS A 2 -4.84 -19.49 -14.82
N LEU A 3 -4.68 -18.28 -14.27
CA LEU A 3 -3.38 -17.81 -13.81
C LEU A 3 -2.84 -18.81 -12.77
N ARG A 4 -1.62 -19.28 -12.99
CA ARG A 4 -0.88 -20.07 -11.99
C ARG A 4 -0.64 -19.20 -10.75
N HIS A 5 -0.22 -19.80 -9.64
CA HIS A 5 0.25 -19.05 -8.47
C HIS A 5 1.36 -18.07 -8.90
N VAL A 6 1.15 -16.76 -8.71
CA VAL A 6 2.08 -15.69 -9.10
C VAL A 6 2.52 -14.87 -7.90
N ARG A 7 3.67 -14.20 -8.06
CA ARG A 7 4.18 -13.18 -7.13
C ARG A 7 3.78 -11.80 -7.65
N ILE A 8 3.17 -10.98 -6.81
CA ILE A 8 2.64 -9.67 -7.16
C ILE A 8 3.25 -8.62 -6.22
N LEU A 9 3.81 -7.56 -6.78
CA LEU A 9 4.17 -6.36 -6.03
C LEU A 9 2.98 -5.40 -6.03
N LEU A 10 2.35 -5.24 -4.88
CA LEU A 10 1.25 -4.32 -4.67
C LEU A 10 1.79 -2.92 -4.34
N VAL A 11 1.73 -2.03 -5.33
CA VAL A 11 2.09 -0.62 -5.18
C VAL A 11 0.83 0.22 -5.02
N SER A 12 0.70 0.94 -3.90
CA SER A 12 -0.44 1.82 -3.65
C SER A 12 -0.05 2.99 -2.77
N GLN A 13 -0.57 4.17 -3.08
CA GLN A 13 -0.46 5.33 -2.17
C GLN A 13 -1.43 5.23 -0.98
N MET A 14 -2.34 4.25 -0.97
CA MET A 14 -3.37 4.11 0.05
C MET A 14 -3.48 2.66 0.52
N TYR A 15 -3.21 2.45 1.79
CA TYR A 15 -3.31 1.17 2.48
C TYR A 15 -3.58 1.40 3.97
N PRO A 16 -4.32 0.53 4.66
CA PRO A 16 -4.70 0.80 6.04
C PRO A 16 -3.48 0.72 6.96
N GLY A 17 -3.33 1.74 7.81
CA GLY A 17 -2.29 1.84 8.84
C GLY A 17 -2.87 1.99 10.23
N ASP A 18 -2.04 1.84 11.26
CA ASP A 18 -2.49 1.90 12.66
C ASP A 18 -3.18 3.23 13.01
N SER A 19 -2.67 4.35 12.48
CA SER A 19 -3.26 5.68 12.71
C SER A 19 -4.45 6.00 11.80
N GLU A 20 -4.60 5.29 10.68
CA GLU A 20 -5.64 5.51 9.67
C GLU A 20 -6.18 4.15 9.16
N PRO A 21 -6.95 3.41 9.98
CA PRO A 21 -7.31 2.01 9.71
C PRO A 21 -8.25 1.82 8.52
N ASP A 22 -8.96 2.88 8.11
CA ASP A 22 -9.88 2.86 6.97
C ASP A 22 -9.21 3.36 5.67
N TYR A 23 -7.98 3.87 5.74
CA TYR A 23 -7.30 4.40 4.56
C TYR A 23 -7.01 3.28 3.57
N GLY A 24 -7.54 3.37 2.34
CA GLY A 24 -7.30 2.33 1.33
C GLY A 24 -7.76 0.92 1.75
N VAL A 25 -8.78 0.79 2.61
CA VAL A 25 -9.28 -0.52 3.10
C VAL A 25 -9.64 -1.49 1.97
N PHE A 26 -10.11 -0.97 0.83
CA PHE A 26 -10.40 -1.76 -0.36
C PHE A 26 -9.15 -2.43 -0.96
N VAL A 27 -7.97 -1.81 -0.80
CA VAL A 27 -6.69 -2.38 -1.26
C VAL A 27 -6.32 -3.60 -0.44
N ARG A 28 -6.54 -3.56 0.89
CA ARG A 28 -6.39 -4.73 1.77
C ARG A 28 -7.37 -5.83 1.39
N GLY A 29 -8.61 -5.48 1.03
CA GLY A 29 -9.60 -6.45 0.53
C GLY A 29 -9.17 -7.14 -0.77
N LEU A 30 -8.65 -6.37 -1.73
CA LEU A 30 -8.09 -6.90 -2.97
C LEU A 30 -6.92 -7.84 -2.70
N GLU A 31 -5.99 -7.42 -1.83
CA GLU A 31 -4.87 -8.27 -1.43
C GLU A 31 -5.35 -9.60 -0.84
N GLN A 32 -6.27 -9.56 0.12
CA GLN A 32 -6.82 -10.75 0.76
C GLN A 32 -7.45 -11.69 -0.26
N ALA A 33 -8.22 -11.15 -1.22
CA ALA A 33 -8.83 -11.93 -2.28
C ALA A 33 -7.77 -12.59 -3.20
N LEU A 34 -6.69 -11.89 -3.52
CA LEU A 34 -5.60 -12.44 -4.34
C LEU A 34 -4.80 -13.50 -3.57
N THR A 35 -4.50 -13.28 -2.29
CA THR A 35 -3.84 -14.26 -1.43
C THR A 35 -4.69 -15.53 -1.28
N ALA A 36 -6.01 -15.38 -1.06
CA ALA A 36 -6.94 -16.51 -0.97
C ALA A 36 -7.01 -17.34 -2.26
N ARG A 37 -6.70 -16.75 -3.42
CA ARG A 37 -6.60 -17.44 -4.70
C ARG A 37 -5.26 -18.15 -4.92
N GLY A 38 -4.35 -18.09 -3.93
CA GLY A 38 -3.01 -18.65 -4.02
C GLY A 38 -2.08 -17.74 -4.80
N HIS A 39 -1.99 -16.47 -4.43
CA HIS A 39 -0.95 -15.57 -4.93
C HIS A 39 -0.10 -15.06 -3.76
N THR A 40 1.19 -14.87 -3.99
CA THR A 40 2.08 -14.22 -3.01
C THR A 40 2.08 -12.72 -3.29
N ILE A 41 1.91 -11.92 -2.24
CA ILE A 41 1.84 -10.46 -2.33
C ILE A 41 3.00 -9.86 -1.53
N GLU A 42 3.77 -8.99 -2.18
CA GLU A 42 4.71 -8.08 -1.52
C GLU A 42 4.14 -6.66 -1.57
N ARG A 43 4.34 -5.86 -0.53
CA ARG A 43 3.70 -4.54 -0.39
C ARG A 43 4.72 -3.42 -0.49
N ALA A 44 4.46 -2.44 -1.35
CA ALA A 44 5.12 -1.15 -1.37
C ALA A 44 4.04 -0.06 -1.26
N VAL A 45 3.62 0.22 -0.02
CA VAL A 45 2.42 1.01 0.27
C VAL A 45 2.68 2.16 1.23
N LEU A 46 1.85 3.21 1.13
CA LEU A 46 1.76 4.24 2.16
C LEU A 46 0.53 4.00 3.04
N THR A 47 0.73 4.13 4.35
CA THR A 47 -0.26 3.78 5.38
C THR A 47 -0.94 4.97 6.03
N SER A 48 -0.60 6.19 5.61
CA SER A 48 -1.21 7.42 6.11
C SER A 48 -1.40 8.43 4.98
N ARG A 49 -2.40 9.29 5.13
CA ARG A 49 -2.55 10.51 4.30
C ARG A 49 -1.47 11.55 4.63
N GLN A 50 -0.73 11.33 5.72
CA GLN A 50 0.32 12.20 6.21
C GLN A 50 1.55 12.13 5.31
N GLY A 51 1.46 12.85 4.19
CA GLY A 51 2.54 13.16 3.25
C GLY A 51 2.55 14.63 2.88
N GLY A 52 2.11 15.49 3.82
CA GLY A 52 1.93 16.94 3.66
C GLY A 52 3.24 17.72 3.53
N LYS A 53 3.13 19.06 3.56
CA LYS A 53 4.25 19.99 3.26
C LYS A 53 5.50 19.82 4.11
N ALA A 54 5.44 19.06 5.21
CA ALA A 54 6.60 18.69 6.01
C ALA A 54 7.73 18.04 5.19
N LYS A 55 7.40 17.31 4.11
CA LYS A 55 8.42 16.79 3.18
C LYS A 55 9.18 17.91 2.44
N TYR A 56 8.48 18.99 2.10
CA TYR A 56 9.08 20.18 1.48
C TYR A 56 9.88 20.98 2.51
N ALA A 57 9.38 21.11 3.75
CA ALA A 57 10.14 21.73 4.83
C ALA A 57 11.45 20.99 5.13
N ARG A 58 11.41 19.64 5.18
CA ARG A 58 12.58 18.79 5.38
C ARG A 58 13.55 18.80 4.18
N LEU A 59 13.05 19.02 2.97
CA LEU A 59 13.89 19.19 1.78
C LEU A 59 14.58 20.57 1.79
N ALA A 60 13.83 21.63 2.10
CA ALA A 60 14.35 22.98 2.23
C ALA A 60 15.41 23.10 3.34
N SER A 61 15.26 22.36 4.44
CA SER A 61 16.26 22.32 5.51
C SER A 61 17.54 21.54 5.17
N ARG A 62 17.62 20.94 3.98
CA ARG A 62 18.82 20.22 3.48
C ARG A 62 19.47 20.92 2.29
N SER A 63 18.97 22.09 1.89
CA SER A 63 19.49 22.93 0.80
C SER A 63 20.28 24.10 1.36
#